data_AF-A0A9W9R9J9-F1
#
_entry.id   AF-A0A9W9R9J9-F1
#
_cell.length_a   1.000
_cell.length_b   1.000
_cell.length_c   1.000
_cell.angle_alpha   90.00
_cell.angle_beta   90.00
_cell.angle_gamma   90.00
#
_symmetry.space_group_name_H-M   'P 1'
#
loop_
_entity.id
_entity.type
_entity.pdbx_description
1 polymer ?
#
loop_
_entity_poly.entity_id
_entity_poly.type
_entity_poly.pdbx_seq_one_letter_code
_entity_poly.pdbx_strand_id
1 'polypeptide(L)'
;MSNREPAHSQWQKSFQKECRAFVKEAEALADYARQHSNDYKYEHDDDICRGLISLWSQMARVKDTGLDMVAETPRCSLVLKERSFWFIRALADQTEFEDECDEIEARLDGLALKVERRELENLWVAGVLESTALYIKEKFHV
;
A
#
# COMPACT_ATOMS: atom_id res chain seq x y z
N MET A 1 -30.26 -23.53 -7.50
CA MET A 1 -29.18 -23.04 -6.62
C MET A 1 -28.66 -21.74 -7.21
N SER A 2 -28.85 -20.61 -6.53
CA SER A 2 -28.43 -19.30 -7.02
C SER A 2 -26.92 -19.14 -6.79
N ASN A 3 -26.11 -19.38 -7.84
CA ASN A 3 -24.67 -19.14 -7.88
C ASN A 3 -24.34 -17.63 -7.93
N ARG A 4 -24.90 -16.85 -7.02
CA ARG A 4 -24.49 -15.47 -6.83
C ARG A 4 -23.59 -15.45 -5.61
N GLU A 5 -22.28 -15.41 -5.85
CA GLU A 5 -21.34 -14.94 -4.83
C GLU A 5 -21.89 -13.61 -4.27
N PRO A 6 -21.90 -13.40 -2.94
CA PRO A 6 -22.33 -12.14 -2.37
C PRO A 6 -21.57 -10.99 -3.05
N ALA A 7 -22.26 -9.87 -3.29
CA ALA A 7 -21.74 -8.72 -4.04
C ALA A 7 -20.37 -8.20 -3.57
N HIS A 8 -19.94 -8.55 -2.35
CA HIS A 8 -18.54 -8.50 -1.92
C HIS A 8 -18.26 -9.68 -1.00
N SER A 9 -17.34 -10.56 -1.37
CA SER A 9 -16.87 -11.63 -0.49
C SER A 9 -16.26 -11.04 0.78
N GLN A 10 -16.30 -11.78 1.89
CA GLN A 10 -15.65 -11.35 3.13
C GLN A 10 -14.16 -11.05 2.89
N TRP A 11 -13.51 -11.84 2.05
CA TRP A 11 -12.12 -11.66 1.65
C TRP A 11 -11.86 -10.36 0.89
N GLN A 12 -12.72 -10.02 -0.09
CA GLN A 12 -12.63 -8.73 -0.78
C GLN A 12 -12.82 -7.55 0.17
N LYS A 13 -13.72 -7.68 1.16
CA LYS A 13 -13.91 -6.64 2.18
C LYS A 13 -12.69 -6.48 3.08
N SER A 14 -12.05 -7.60 3.46
CA SER A 14 -10.81 -7.58 4.26
C SER A 14 -9.69 -6.90 3.51
N PHE A 15 -9.44 -7.30 2.26
CA PHE A 15 -8.44 -6.67 1.40
C PHE A 15 -8.66 -5.16 1.29
N GLN A 16 -9.86 -4.74 0.89
CA GLN A 16 -10.19 -3.32 0.77
C GLN A 16 -10.12 -2.56 2.10
N LYS A 17 -10.33 -3.24 3.24
CA LYS A 17 -10.18 -2.63 4.57
C LYS A 17 -8.70 -2.33 4.84
N GLU A 18 -7.80 -3.26 4.56
CA GLU A 18 -6.36 -3.02 4.73
C GLU A 18 -5.86 -1.94 3.75
N CYS A 19 -6.32 -1.93 2.49
CA CYS A 19 -5.99 -0.84 1.56
C CYS A 19 -6.46 0.53 2.09
N ARG A 20 -7.69 0.64 2.63
CA ARG A 20 -8.18 1.89 3.23
C ARG A 20 -7.36 2.31 4.45
N ALA A 21 -6.93 1.35 5.27
CA ALA A 21 -6.10 1.63 6.43
C ALA A 21 -4.74 2.19 6.02
N PHE A 22 -4.07 1.52 5.07
CA PHE A 22 -2.81 1.98 4.49
C PHE A 22 -2.93 3.39 3.92
N VAL A 23 -3.94 3.61 3.08
CA VAL A 23 -4.19 4.90 2.42
C VAL A 23 -4.38 6.01 3.44
N LYS A 24 -5.23 5.79 4.45
CA LYS A 24 -5.51 6.78 5.49
C LYS A 24 -4.24 7.15 6.26
N GLU A 25 -3.42 6.15 6.59
CA GLU A 25 -2.17 6.37 7.31
C GLU A 25 -1.14 7.10 6.43
N ALA A 26 -1.05 6.76 5.15
CA ALA A 26 -0.16 7.41 4.20
C ALA A 26 -0.50 8.89 4.02
N GLU A 27 -1.79 9.21 3.90
CA GLU A 27 -2.26 10.60 3.82
C GLU A 27 -1.97 11.38 5.11
N ALA A 28 -2.22 10.77 6.27
CA ALA A 28 -1.92 11.39 7.56
C ALA A 28 -0.42 11.68 7.74
N LEU A 29 0.43 10.73 7.33
CA LEU A 29 1.88 10.90 7.39
C LEU A 29 2.38 11.94 6.38
N ALA A 30 1.79 12.00 5.18
CA ALA A 30 2.11 13.03 4.20
C ALA A 30 1.77 14.43 4.72
N ASP A 31 0.59 14.60 5.31
CA ASP A 31 0.19 15.86 5.93
C ASP A 31 1.11 16.26 7.09
N TYR A 32 1.52 15.28 7.92
CA TYR A 32 2.50 15.52 8.98
C TYR A 32 3.85 15.99 8.40
N ALA A 33 4.36 15.33 7.37
CA ALA A 33 5.62 15.68 6.73
C ALA A 33 5.57 17.08 6.08
N ARG A 34 4.44 17.47 5.48
CA ARG A 34 4.24 18.84 4.96
C ARG A 34 4.27 19.91 6.05
N GLN A 35 3.62 19.65 7.19
CA GLN A 35 3.58 20.60 8.31
C GLN A 35 4.98 20.87 8.88
N HIS A 36 5.90 19.92 8.72
CA HIS A 36 7.28 20.00 9.19
C HIS A 36 8.28 20.08 8.03
N SER A 37 7.91 20.73 6.92
CA SER A 37 8.70 20.78 5.68
C SER A 37 10.10 21.40 5.84
N ASN A 38 10.24 22.35 6.77
CA ASN A 38 11.46 23.13 6.99
C ASN A 38 12.05 22.89 8.39
N ASP A 39 11.60 21.85 9.09
CA ASP A 39 12.00 21.64 10.48
C ASP A 39 13.22 20.73 10.53
N TYR A 40 14.37 21.28 10.94
CA TYR A 40 15.61 20.53 11.14
C TYR A 40 15.63 19.75 12.48
N LYS A 41 14.52 19.75 13.22
CA LYS A 41 14.39 19.04 14.49
C LYS A 41 14.36 17.53 14.27
N TYR A 42 15.21 16.87 15.04
CA TYR A 42 15.37 15.41 15.04
C TYR A 42 14.08 14.65 15.35
N GLU A 43 13.24 15.18 16.25
CA GLU A 43 12.00 14.52 16.68
C GLU A 43 10.98 14.31 15.54
N HIS A 44 10.93 15.23 14.57
CA HIS A 44 10.01 15.11 13.45
C HIS A 44 10.48 14.07 12.43
N ASP A 45 11.78 13.99 12.17
CA ASP A 45 12.36 12.95 11.30
C ASP A 45 12.18 11.55 11.91
N ASP A 46 12.35 11.40 13.22
CA ASP A 46 12.10 10.14 13.95
C ASP A 46 10.64 9.67 13.83
N ASP A 47 9.68 10.59 13.96
CA ASP A 47 8.25 10.28 13.80
C ASP A 47 7.90 9.94 12.34
N ILE A 48 8.52 10.63 11.37
CA ILE A 48 8.36 10.30 9.94
C ILE A 48 8.91 8.90 9.66
N CYS A 49 10.12 8.58 10.14
CA CYS A 49 10.71 7.25 10.03
C CYS A 49 9.80 6.17 10.62
N ARG A 50 9.26 6.39 11.82
CA ARG A 50 8.34 5.45 12.46
C ARG A 50 7.07 5.26 11.63
N GLY A 51 6.52 6.34 11.07
CA GLY A 51 5.37 6.30 10.17
C GLY A 51 5.65 5.47 8.92
N LEU A 52 6.81 5.66 8.29
CA LEU A 52 7.22 4.92 7.10
C LEU A 52 7.37 3.42 7.37
N ILE A 53 7.97 3.03 8.51
CA ILE A 53 8.08 1.63 8.94
C ILE A 53 6.69 1.02 9.23
N SER A 54 5.77 1.81 9.79
CA SER A 54 4.39 1.40 10.02
C SER A 54 3.67 1.11 8.69
N LEU A 55 3.81 2.00 7.70
CA LEU A 55 3.27 1.82 6.36
C LEU A 55 3.87 0.60 5.66
N TRP A 56 5.18 0.39 5.77
CA TRP A 56 5.84 -0.79 5.25
C TRP A 56 5.19 -2.08 5.79
N SER A 57 4.97 -2.13 7.10
CA SER A 57 4.31 -3.27 7.75
C SER A 57 2.84 -3.42 7.34
N GLN A 58 2.14 -2.32 7.05
CA GLN A 58 0.77 -2.35 6.55
C GLN A 58 0.69 -2.82 5.10
N MET A 59 1.68 -2.51 4.26
CA MET A 59 1.74 -2.99 2.88
C MET A 59 1.86 -4.52 2.84
N ALA A 60 2.64 -5.12 3.73
CA ALA A 60 2.69 -6.57 3.87
C ALA A 60 1.29 -7.18 4.15
N ARG A 61 0.46 -6.52 4.97
CA ARG A 61 -0.92 -6.96 5.22
C ARG A 61 -1.84 -6.77 4.01
N VAL A 62 -1.65 -5.71 3.24
CA VAL A 62 -2.35 -5.50 1.96
C VAL A 62 -2.01 -6.64 1.00
N LYS A 63 -0.73 -6.98 0.87
CA LYS A 63 -0.25 -8.12 0.07
C LYS A 63 -0.88 -9.43 0.53
N ASP A 64 -0.76 -9.78 1.80
CA ASP A 64 -1.32 -11.02 2.37
C ASP A 64 -2.84 -11.13 2.12
N THR A 65 -3.59 -10.08 2.44
CA THR A 65 -5.05 -10.10 2.27
C THR A 65 -5.49 -10.08 0.79
N GLY A 66 -4.65 -9.55 -0.11
CA GLY A 66 -4.86 -9.61 -1.54
C GLY A 66 -4.69 -11.03 -2.08
N LEU A 67 -3.65 -11.73 -1.64
CA LEU A 67 -3.41 -13.13 -1.98
C LEU A 67 -4.51 -14.05 -1.43
N ASP A 68 -4.93 -13.85 -0.17
CA ASP A 68 -6.06 -14.55 0.43
C ASP A 68 -7.34 -14.33 -0.38
N MET A 69 -7.61 -13.10 -0.82
CA MET A 69 -8.78 -12.78 -1.64
C MET A 69 -8.77 -13.53 -2.97
N VAL A 70 -7.62 -13.63 -3.64
CA VAL A 70 -7.47 -14.37 -4.91
C VAL A 70 -7.66 -15.87 -4.67
N ALA A 71 -7.06 -16.43 -3.63
CA ALA A 71 -7.14 -17.85 -3.29
C ALA A 71 -8.59 -18.28 -2.99
N GLU A 72 -9.28 -17.50 -2.17
CA GLU A 72 -10.60 -17.86 -1.64
C GLU A 72 -11.75 -17.40 -2.55
N THR A 73 -11.58 -16.29 -3.26
CA THR A 73 -12.59 -15.73 -4.16
C THR A 73 -12.03 -15.29 -5.51
N PRO A 74 -11.50 -16.23 -6.33
CA PRO A 74 -10.89 -15.95 -7.63
C PRO A 74 -11.86 -15.42 -8.69
N ARG A 75 -13.16 -15.36 -8.38
CA ARG A 75 -14.23 -14.85 -9.25
C ARG A 75 -14.81 -13.52 -8.78
N CYS A 76 -14.24 -12.90 -7.75
CA CYS A 76 -14.68 -11.59 -7.31
C CYS A 76 -14.43 -10.53 -8.40
N SER A 77 -15.17 -9.43 -8.33
CA SER A 77 -15.13 -8.38 -9.36
C SER A 77 -13.74 -7.78 -9.55
N LEU A 78 -12.95 -7.69 -8.48
CA LEU A 78 -11.61 -7.11 -8.51
C LEU A 78 -10.64 -8.01 -9.31
N VAL A 79 -10.69 -9.32 -9.05
CA VAL A 79 -9.86 -10.32 -9.73
C VAL A 79 -10.27 -10.49 -11.19
N LEU A 80 -11.58 -10.49 -11.47
CA LEU A 80 -12.08 -10.67 -12.84
C LEU A 80 -11.77 -9.49 -13.76
N LYS A 81 -11.71 -8.26 -13.23
CA LYS A 81 -11.38 -7.07 -14.02
C LYS A 81 -9.97 -7.14 -14.61
N GLU A 82 -9.02 -7.77 -13.91
CA GLU A 82 -7.61 -7.70 -14.27
C GLU A 82 -6.88 -9.01 -13.96
N ARG A 83 -7.33 -10.13 -14.53
CA ARG A 83 -6.80 -11.46 -14.16
C ARG A 83 -5.28 -11.60 -14.28
N SER A 84 -4.64 -10.96 -15.27
CA SER A 84 -3.18 -11.03 -15.42
C SER A 84 -2.42 -10.40 -14.25
N PHE A 85 -3.05 -9.46 -13.55
CA PHE A 85 -2.47 -8.78 -12.39
C PHE A 85 -2.40 -9.70 -11.17
N TRP A 86 -3.45 -10.50 -10.98
CA TRP A 86 -3.68 -11.32 -9.78
C TRP A 86 -3.18 -12.76 -9.87
N PHE A 87 -2.88 -13.26 -11.07
CA PHE A 87 -2.47 -14.65 -11.28
C PHE A 87 -1.05 -14.73 -11.82
N ILE A 88 -0.34 -15.78 -11.41
CA ILE A 88 1.06 -16.02 -11.78
C ILE A 88 1.19 -15.99 -13.31
N ARG A 89 2.13 -15.19 -13.79
CA ARG A 89 2.47 -15.12 -15.22
C ARG A 89 3.25 -16.38 -15.59
N ALA A 90 3.03 -16.95 -16.77
CA ALA A 90 3.60 -18.24 -17.17
C ALA A 90 5.15 -18.34 -17.14
N LEU A 91 5.85 -17.22 -16.95
CA LEU A 91 7.31 -17.10 -16.90
C LEU A 91 7.83 -16.44 -15.61
N ALA A 92 6.96 -16.19 -14.62
CA ALA A 92 7.32 -15.57 -13.36
C ALA A 92 6.91 -16.46 -12.18
N ASP A 93 7.63 -16.36 -11.06
CA ASP A 93 7.27 -17.04 -9.80
C ASP A 93 6.33 -16.19 -8.92
N GLN A 94 6.00 -14.97 -9.36
CA GLN A 94 5.18 -13.99 -8.64
C GLN A 94 4.12 -13.36 -9.55
N THR A 95 3.07 -12.82 -8.93
CA THR A 95 2.02 -12.02 -9.57
C THR A 95 2.47 -10.56 -9.74
N GLU A 96 1.86 -9.83 -10.68
CA GLU A 96 2.12 -8.38 -10.82
C GLU A 96 1.68 -7.61 -9.58
N PHE A 97 0.64 -8.09 -8.89
CA PHE A 97 0.24 -7.56 -7.59
C PHE A 97 1.34 -7.67 -6.53
N GLU A 98 1.98 -8.84 -6.43
CA GLU A 98 3.11 -9.03 -5.51
C GLU A 98 4.29 -8.13 -5.89
N ASP A 99 4.63 -8.06 -7.18
CA ASP A 99 5.71 -7.19 -7.67
C ASP A 99 5.49 -5.72 -7.26
N GLU A 100 4.27 -5.21 -7.40
CA GLU A 100 3.92 -3.83 -7.01
C GLU A 100 3.94 -3.62 -5.50
N CYS A 101 3.45 -4.58 -4.71
CA CYS A 101 3.54 -4.50 -3.26
C CYS A 101 5.01 -4.47 -2.80
N ASP A 102 5.85 -5.33 -3.38
CA ASP A 102 7.29 -5.39 -3.09
C ASP A 102 8.00 -4.09 -3.49
N GLU A 103 7.61 -3.47 -4.62
CA GLU A 103 8.15 -2.17 -5.03
C GLU A 103 7.78 -1.06 -4.04
N ILE A 104 6.53 -1.02 -3.58
CA ILE A 104 6.09 -0.03 -2.58
C ILE A 104 6.81 -0.27 -1.25
N GLU A 105 6.95 -1.52 -0.81
CA GLU A 105 7.71 -1.89 0.38
C GLU A 105 9.17 -1.38 0.28
N ALA A 106 9.86 -1.71 -0.81
CA ALA A 106 11.24 -1.26 -1.02
C ALA A 106 11.38 0.28 -1.04
N ARG A 107 10.38 0.97 -1.60
CA ARG A 107 10.33 2.43 -1.64
C ARG A 107 10.16 3.03 -0.25
N LEU A 108 9.26 2.48 0.58
CA LEU A 108 9.02 2.94 1.95
C LEU A 108 10.26 2.74 2.84
N ASP A 109 10.91 1.58 2.73
CA ASP A 109 12.16 1.29 3.45
C ASP A 109 13.28 2.25 3.00
N GLY A 110 13.44 2.44 1.69
CA GLY A 110 14.40 3.38 1.13
C GLY A 110 14.15 4.84 1.54
N LEU A 111 12.89 5.25 1.72
CA LEU A 111 12.55 6.56 2.26
C LEU A 111 12.93 6.67 3.73
N ALA A 112 12.62 5.65 4.56
CA ALA A 112 12.92 5.67 5.98
C ALA A 112 14.43 5.82 6.22
N LEU A 113 15.25 5.07 5.50
CA LEU A 113 16.72 5.19 5.57
C LEU A 113 17.23 6.58 5.19
N LYS A 114 16.63 7.23 4.19
CA LYS A 114 17.04 8.57 3.76
C LYS A 114 16.62 9.65 4.75
N VAL A 115 15.42 9.53 5.34
CA VAL A 115 14.96 10.45 6.39
C VAL A 115 15.82 10.30 7.64
N GLU A 116 16.12 9.08 8.07
CA GLU A 116 17.00 8.81 9.22
C GLU A 116 18.39 9.43 9.03
N ARG A 117 18.93 9.37 7.81
CA ARG A 117 20.22 9.99 7.45
C ARG A 117 20.14 11.48 7.15
N ARG A 118 18.93 12.08 7.18
CA ARG A 118 18.66 13.48 6.82
C ARG A 118 19.10 13.84 5.39
N GLU A 119 18.99 12.87 4.48
CA GLU A 119 19.36 13.00 3.07
C GLU A 119 18.16 13.38 2.18
N LEU A 120 16.98 13.57 2.77
CA LEU A 120 15.75 13.83 2.04
C LEU A 120 14.88 14.84 2.77
N GLU A 121 14.32 15.81 2.03
CA GLU A 121 13.41 16.79 2.59
C GLU A 121 12.03 16.18 2.83
N ASN A 122 11.35 16.61 3.89
CA ASN A 122 10.03 16.11 4.27
C ASN A 122 8.96 16.33 3.18
N LEU A 123 9.12 17.35 2.33
CA LEU A 123 8.23 17.56 1.17
C LEU A 123 8.32 16.45 0.13
N TRP A 124 9.51 15.90 -0.09
CA TRP A 124 9.67 14.76 -1.00
C TRP A 124 8.99 13.52 -0.43
N VAL A 125 9.11 13.28 0.87
CA VAL A 125 8.41 12.19 1.56
C VAL A 125 6.90 12.34 1.38
N ALA A 126 6.35 13.53 1.64
CA ALA A 126 4.92 13.81 1.47
C ALA A 126 4.43 13.50 0.05
N GLY A 127 5.15 13.99 -0.97
CA GLY A 127 4.77 13.77 -2.36
C GLY A 127 4.75 12.29 -2.76
N VAL A 128 5.72 11.49 -2.26
CA VAL A 128 5.73 10.04 -2.53
C VAL A 128 4.57 9.34 -1.84
N LEU A 129 4.27 9.71 -0.59
CA LEU A 129 3.18 9.11 0.18
C LEU A 129 1.80 9.40 -0.46
N GLU A 130 1.57 10.62 -0.90
CA GLU A 130 0.33 11.01 -1.59
C GLU A 130 0.16 10.29 -2.92
N SER A 131 1.22 10.20 -3.71
CA SER A 131 1.20 9.48 -4.99
C SER A 131 0.89 8.00 -4.77
N THR A 132 1.49 7.39 -3.74
CA THR A 132 1.23 5.98 -3.37
C THR A 132 -0.20 5.79 -2.87
N ALA A 133 -0.71 6.69 -2.04
CA ALA A 133 -2.08 6.64 -1.54
C ALA A 133 -3.09 6.76 -2.69
N LEU A 134 -2.89 7.73 -3.60
CA LEU A 134 -3.74 7.91 -4.78
C LEU A 134 -3.73 6.67 -5.67
N TYR A 135 -2.55 6.10 -5.93
CA TYR A 135 -2.40 4.87 -6.69
C TYR A 135 -3.29 3.74 -6.14
N ILE A 136 -3.19 3.46 -4.84
CA ILE A 136 -3.96 2.39 -4.18
C ILE A 136 -5.47 2.68 -4.21
N LYS A 137 -5.89 3.94 -3.98
CA LYS A 137 -7.30 4.35 -4.10
C LYS A 137 -7.87 4.05 -5.48
N GLU A 138 -7.15 4.46 -6.53
CA GLU A 138 -7.61 4.30 -7.91
C GLU A 138 -7.62 2.83 -8.34
N LYS A 139 -6.53 2.11 -8.07
CA LYS A 139 -6.34 0.69 -8.46
C LYS A 139 -7.34 -0.24 -7.78
N PHE A 140 -7.59 -0.05 -6.48
CA PHE A 140 -8.43 -0.97 -5.68
C PHE A 140 -9.82 -0.43 -5.35
N HIS A 141 -10.14 0.78 -5.82
CA HIS A 141 -11.42 1.47 -5.62
C HIS A 141 -11.80 1.59 -4.14
N VAL A 142 -10.90 2.17 -3.35
CA VAL A 142 -11.02 2.29 -1.89
C VAL A 142 -11.07 3.71 -1.36
#